data_AF-A0A382RUL7-F1
#
_entry.id   AF-A0A382RUL7-F1
#
_cell.length_a   1.000
_cell.length_b   1.000
_cell.length_c   1.000
_cell.angle_alpha   90.00
_cell.angle_beta   90.00
_cell.angle_gamma   90.00
#
_symmetry.space_group_name_H-M   'P 1'
#
loop_
_entity.id
_entity.type
_entity.pdbx_description
1 polymer ?
#
loop_
_entity_poly.entity_id
_entity_poly.type
_entity_poly.pdbx_seq_one_letter_code
_entity_poly.pdbx_strand_id
1 'polypeptide(L)'
;MIDDFENLIEKVFNSDVKDILADGRFGIEKESLRVSQSKISRRKHPESMGSPLCHRYITTDFSEALLELITPPLIDKSAGLTFLDNMHHFVSHKIDNEVIWPFSMPPFIQSDNEIPIASYGSSNLALFKTAYRNGLSHRYGRTMQAIAGIHFNYSLPEQIWKSSLFTKEKVDSKKTRANIYFRTLRNLHRMNWLVLYLFGASPIISKNFLSNKQTGFQQLDSHSYYLPYATSLRMSDLGYQN
;
A
#
# COMPACT_ATOMS: atom_id res chain seq x y z
N MET A 1 10.44 22.54 14.45
CA MET A 1 10.83 23.37 13.29
C MET A 1 12.24 22.97 12.91
N ILE A 2 12.54 22.89 11.62
CA ILE A 2 13.86 22.45 11.10
C ILE A 2 14.52 23.73 10.58
N ASP A 3 15.58 24.18 11.25
CA ASP A 3 16.05 25.57 11.21
C ASP A 3 17.01 25.92 10.06
N ASP A 4 17.04 25.16 8.96
CA ASP A 4 17.82 25.59 7.78
C ASP A 4 17.31 24.97 6.46
N PHE A 5 15.99 25.06 6.23
CA PHE A 5 15.39 24.64 4.95
C PHE A 5 15.72 25.58 3.79
N GLU A 6 15.84 26.89 4.06
CA GLU A 6 16.06 27.92 3.05
C GLU A 6 17.36 27.67 2.28
N ASN A 7 18.43 27.31 2.98
CA ASN A 7 19.73 27.02 2.37
C ASN A 7 19.74 25.74 1.52
N LEU A 8 18.95 24.72 1.89
CA LEU A 8 18.88 23.47 1.11
C LEU A 8 18.01 23.63 -0.14
N ILE A 9 16.88 24.33 -0.02
CA ILE A 9 16.00 24.64 -1.14
C ILE A 9 16.79 25.45 -2.18
N GLU A 10 17.45 26.54 -1.77
CA GLU A 10 18.29 27.32 -2.67
C GLU A 10 19.41 26.48 -3.30
N LYS A 11 20.10 25.64 -2.53
CA LYS A 11 21.12 24.73 -3.07
C LYS A 11 20.58 23.74 -4.10
N VAL A 12 19.37 23.23 -3.91
CA VAL A 12 18.75 22.28 -4.87
C VAL A 12 18.26 22.99 -6.12
N PHE A 13 17.59 24.14 -5.98
CA PHE A 13 17.00 24.85 -7.11
C PHE A 13 18.03 25.65 -7.94
N ASN A 14 19.17 26.01 -7.36
CA ASN A 14 20.26 26.72 -8.04
C ASN A 14 21.40 25.78 -8.49
N SER A 15 21.18 24.46 -8.55
CA SER A 15 22.20 23.49 -8.96
C SER A 15 21.71 22.50 -10.00
N ASP A 16 22.63 21.65 -10.46
CA ASP A 16 22.41 20.49 -11.33
C ASP A 16 21.39 19.48 -10.77
N VAL A 17 21.08 19.57 -9.47
CA VAL A 17 20.25 18.61 -8.74
C VAL A 17 18.77 18.69 -9.14
N LYS A 18 18.27 19.89 -9.48
CA LYS A 18 16.85 20.09 -9.77
C LYS A 18 16.36 19.16 -10.87
N ASP A 19 17.09 19.11 -11.97
CA ASP A 19 16.73 18.27 -13.12
C ASP A 19 17.01 16.80 -12.83
N ILE A 20 18.10 16.51 -12.11
CA ILE A 20 18.43 15.14 -11.67
C ILE A 20 17.27 14.53 -10.87
N LEU A 21 16.65 15.26 -9.94
CA LEU A 21 15.56 14.74 -9.09
C LEU A 21 14.33 14.29 -9.88
N ALA A 22 14.12 14.81 -11.10
CA ALA A 22 13.03 14.39 -11.97
C ALA A 22 13.20 12.94 -12.46
N ASP A 23 14.45 12.42 -12.48
CA ASP A 23 14.78 11.08 -12.94
C ASP A 23 14.66 9.98 -11.86
N GLY A 24 14.11 10.34 -10.69
CA GLY A 24 13.83 9.36 -9.63
C GLY A 24 12.86 8.29 -10.12
N ARG A 25 13.10 7.04 -9.74
CA ARG A 25 12.21 5.93 -10.11
C ARG A 25 11.13 5.77 -9.06
N PHE A 26 9.91 5.47 -9.50
CA PHE A 26 8.82 5.11 -8.62
C PHE A 26 8.17 3.79 -9.06
N GLY A 27 7.52 3.12 -8.11
CA GLY A 27 6.66 1.96 -8.34
C GLY A 27 5.45 2.03 -7.43
N ILE A 28 4.37 1.38 -7.84
CA ILE A 28 3.11 1.34 -7.09
C ILE A 28 2.75 -0.12 -6.83
N GLU A 29 2.42 -0.42 -5.58
CA GLU A 29 1.67 -1.62 -5.22
C GLU A 29 0.27 -1.17 -4.82
N LYS A 30 -0.76 -1.80 -5.37
CA LYS A 30 -2.15 -1.49 -5.05
C LYS A 30 -2.91 -2.76 -4.70
N GLU A 31 -3.43 -2.80 -3.49
CA GLU A 31 -4.23 -3.90 -3.00
C GLU A 31 -5.73 -3.63 -3.21
N SER A 32 -6.50 -4.66 -3.53
CA SER A 32 -7.96 -4.57 -3.60
C SER A 32 -8.63 -5.94 -3.47
N LEU A 33 -9.73 -5.99 -2.73
CA LEU A 33 -10.50 -7.22 -2.58
C LEU A 33 -11.33 -7.50 -3.85
N ARG A 34 -11.39 -8.76 -4.28
CA ARG A 34 -12.44 -9.25 -5.17
C ARG A 34 -13.71 -9.44 -4.36
N VAL A 35 -14.80 -8.84 -4.82
CA VAL A 35 -16.10 -8.83 -4.15
C VAL A 35 -17.17 -9.35 -5.11
N SER A 36 -18.12 -10.12 -4.59
CA SER A 36 -19.32 -10.56 -5.31
C SER A 36 -20.52 -10.37 -4.41
N GLN A 37 -21.59 -9.75 -4.92
CA GLN A 37 -22.82 -9.47 -4.16
C GLN A 37 -22.55 -8.82 -2.79
N SER A 38 -21.68 -7.80 -2.77
CA SER A 38 -21.29 -7.05 -1.55
C SER A 38 -20.56 -7.87 -0.48
N LYS A 39 -20.06 -9.06 -0.81
CA LYS A 39 -19.24 -9.90 0.07
C LYS A 39 -17.88 -10.20 -0.53
N ILE A 40 -16.89 -10.39 0.33
CA ILE A 40 -15.55 -10.85 -0.08
C ILE A 40 -15.70 -12.18 -0.82
N SER A 41 -15.06 -12.27 -1.98
CA SER A 41 -15.11 -13.49 -2.78
C SER A 41 -14.41 -14.64 -2.06
N ARG A 42 -14.96 -15.85 -2.24
CA ARG A 42 -14.32 -17.10 -1.84
C ARG A 42 -13.77 -17.90 -3.03
N ARG A 43 -13.90 -17.37 -4.25
CA ARG A 43 -13.32 -18.00 -5.45
C ARG A 43 -11.81 -17.94 -5.36
N LYS A 44 -11.14 -18.96 -5.90
CA LYS A 44 -9.69 -18.99 -6.04
C LYS A 44 -9.22 -17.89 -6.99
N HIS A 45 -7.94 -17.53 -6.90
CA HIS A 45 -7.26 -16.73 -7.90
C HIS A 45 -7.44 -17.38 -9.28
N PRO A 46 -8.03 -16.68 -10.26
CA PRO A 46 -8.23 -17.22 -11.60
C PRO A 46 -6.94 -17.72 -12.25
N GLU A 47 -6.93 -18.98 -12.69
CA GLU A 47 -5.77 -19.59 -13.38
C GLU A 47 -5.37 -18.81 -14.65
N SER A 48 -6.33 -18.12 -15.26
CA SER A 48 -6.12 -17.24 -16.41
C SER A 48 -5.26 -16.01 -16.12
N MET A 49 -5.03 -15.67 -14.85
CA MET A 49 -4.07 -14.66 -14.39
C MET A 49 -2.71 -15.25 -14.00
N GLY A 50 -2.54 -16.57 -14.13
CA GLY A 50 -1.31 -17.28 -13.82
C GLY A 50 -1.18 -17.62 -12.34
N SER A 51 0.06 -17.87 -11.91
CA SER A 51 0.35 -18.23 -10.52
C SER A 51 0.63 -16.98 -9.69
N PRO A 52 -0.13 -16.72 -8.61
CA PRO A 52 0.16 -15.58 -7.73
C PRO A 52 1.52 -15.73 -7.04
N LEU A 53 2.10 -16.94 -6.98
CA LEU A 53 3.43 -17.15 -6.41
C LEU A 53 4.56 -16.57 -7.28
N CYS A 54 4.40 -16.62 -8.60
CA CYS A 54 5.48 -16.38 -9.56
C CYS A 54 5.20 -15.22 -10.53
N HIS A 55 3.96 -14.75 -10.60
CA HIS A 55 3.57 -13.69 -11.52
C HIS A 55 4.14 -12.34 -11.05
N ARG A 56 4.80 -11.62 -11.96
CA ARG A 56 5.63 -10.44 -11.60
C ARG A 56 4.83 -9.21 -11.21
N TYR A 57 3.60 -9.10 -11.71
CA TYR A 57 2.81 -7.87 -11.62
C TYR A 57 1.49 -8.05 -10.89
N ILE A 58 0.99 -9.28 -10.78
CA ILE A 58 -0.35 -9.57 -10.24
C ILE A 58 -0.16 -10.72 -9.28
N THR A 59 -0.44 -10.50 -8.02
CA THR A 59 -0.35 -11.52 -6.96
C THR A 59 -1.53 -11.35 -6.01
N THR A 60 -1.48 -12.06 -4.89
CA THR A 60 -2.41 -11.89 -3.78
C THR A 60 -1.62 -11.57 -2.52
N ASP A 61 -2.15 -10.68 -1.69
CA ASP A 61 -1.59 -10.44 -0.36
C ASP A 61 -2.20 -11.44 0.64
N PHE A 62 -2.74 -11.02 1.79
CA PHE A 62 -3.11 -11.92 2.87
C PHE A 62 -4.20 -12.91 2.46
N SER A 63 -5.21 -12.41 1.75
CA SER A 63 -6.37 -13.19 1.32
C SER A 63 -6.25 -13.65 -0.12
N GLU A 64 -6.79 -14.83 -0.43
CA GLU A 64 -6.98 -15.31 -1.81
C GLU A 64 -7.80 -14.33 -2.66
N ALA A 65 -8.66 -13.54 -2.01
CA ALA A 65 -9.45 -12.50 -2.64
C ALA A 65 -8.75 -11.13 -2.69
N LEU A 66 -7.67 -10.91 -1.94
CA LEU A 66 -6.96 -9.64 -1.88
C LEU A 66 -5.91 -9.59 -2.97
N LEU A 67 -6.30 -9.08 -4.13
CA LEU A 67 -5.40 -8.85 -5.26
C LEU A 67 -4.37 -7.79 -4.89
N GLU A 68 -3.14 -7.96 -5.36
CA GLU A 68 -2.07 -6.98 -5.26
C GLU A 68 -1.47 -6.76 -6.66
N LEU A 69 -1.56 -5.52 -7.13
CA LEU A 69 -1.08 -5.08 -8.44
C LEU A 69 0.21 -4.30 -8.27
N ILE A 70 1.30 -4.79 -8.86
CA ILE A 70 2.65 -4.29 -8.68
C ILE A 70 3.19 -3.77 -10.02
N THR A 71 3.52 -2.48 -10.09
CA THR A 71 4.15 -1.89 -11.29
C THR A 71 5.67 -2.11 -11.29
N PRO A 72 6.33 -2.16 -12.46
CA PRO A 72 7.78 -2.03 -12.51
C PRO A 72 8.24 -0.64 -12.04
N PRO A 73 9.52 -0.48 -11.64
CA PRO A 73 10.08 0.82 -11.28
C PRO A 73 10.35 1.68 -12.52
N LEU A 74 9.62 2.78 -12.67
CA LEU A 74 9.63 3.65 -13.85
C LEU A 74 10.04 5.07 -13.48
N ILE A 75 10.64 5.79 -14.44
CA ILE A 75 10.95 7.22 -14.31
C ILE A 75 9.72 8.05 -14.69
N ASP A 76 9.07 7.68 -15.81
CA ASP A 76 7.86 8.35 -16.30
C ASP A 76 6.62 7.95 -15.47
N LYS A 77 6.08 8.95 -14.76
CA LYS A 77 4.90 8.84 -13.89
C LYS A 77 3.65 8.45 -14.67
N SER A 78 3.46 9.03 -15.84
CA SER A 78 2.33 8.74 -16.71
C SER A 78 2.40 7.31 -17.24
N ALA A 79 3.60 6.83 -17.58
CA ALA A 79 3.79 5.43 -18.00
C ALA A 79 3.46 4.44 -16.87
N GLY A 80 3.86 4.72 -15.62
CA GLY A 80 3.52 3.84 -14.49
C GLY A 80 2.05 3.83 -14.13
N LEU A 81 1.35 4.98 -14.20
CA LEU A 81 -0.09 5.03 -14.03
C LEU A 81 -0.82 4.29 -15.16
N THR A 82 -0.38 4.45 -16.40
CA THR A 82 -0.92 3.72 -17.57
C THR A 82 -0.70 2.21 -17.42
N PHE A 83 0.45 1.78 -16.89
CA PHE A 83 0.72 0.37 -16.63
C PHE A 83 -0.25 -0.20 -15.58
N LEU A 84 -0.44 0.51 -14.47
CA LEU A 84 -1.38 0.12 -13.42
C LEU A 84 -2.83 0.05 -13.94
N ASP A 85 -3.23 1.03 -14.76
CA ASP A 85 -4.56 1.09 -15.38
C ASP A 85 -4.80 -0.09 -16.32
N ASN A 86 -3.84 -0.41 -17.19
CA ASN A 86 -3.89 -1.58 -18.07
C ASN A 86 -4.02 -2.89 -17.28
N MET A 87 -3.30 -3.03 -16.16
CA MET A 87 -3.45 -4.19 -15.29
C MET A 87 -4.84 -4.25 -14.66
N HIS A 88 -5.36 -3.12 -14.20
CA HIS A 88 -6.72 -3.00 -13.69
C HIS A 88 -7.76 -3.46 -14.72
N HIS A 89 -7.62 -3.02 -15.97
CA HIS A 89 -8.47 -3.47 -17.08
C HIS A 89 -8.33 -4.97 -17.32
N PHE A 90 -7.10 -5.48 -17.38
CA PHE A 90 -6.86 -6.91 -17.57
C PHE A 90 -7.52 -7.74 -16.48
N VAL A 91 -7.28 -7.42 -15.21
CA VAL A 91 -7.84 -8.13 -14.05
C VAL A 91 -9.37 -8.06 -14.06
N SER A 92 -9.95 -6.89 -14.33
CA SER A 92 -11.42 -6.74 -14.38
C SER A 92 -12.06 -7.65 -15.45
N HIS A 93 -11.37 -7.93 -16.56
CA HIS A 93 -11.84 -8.89 -17.57
C HIS A 93 -11.65 -10.36 -17.17
N LYS A 94 -10.85 -10.65 -16.13
CA LYS A 94 -10.51 -12.02 -15.70
C LYS A 94 -11.23 -12.49 -14.44
N ILE A 95 -11.99 -11.62 -13.78
CA ILE A 95 -12.69 -11.93 -12.52
C ILE A 95 -14.21 -12.17 -12.70
N ASP A 96 -14.65 -12.41 -13.93
CA ASP A 96 -16.04 -12.71 -14.30
C ASP A 96 -17.06 -11.68 -13.73
N ASN A 97 -17.98 -12.14 -12.86
CA ASN A 97 -19.03 -11.35 -12.21
C ASN A 97 -18.58 -10.74 -10.87
N GLU A 98 -17.30 -10.82 -10.53
CA GLU A 98 -16.74 -10.14 -9.36
C GLU A 98 -16.34 -8.72 -9.71
N VAL A 99 -16.25 -7.86 -8.70
CA VAL A 99 -15.78 -6.49 -8.82
C VAL A 99 -14.55 -6.27 -7.95
N ILE A 100 -13.71 -5.33 -8.35
CA ILE A 100 -12.60 -4.85 -7.53
C ILE A 100 -13.16 -3.85 -6.51
N TRP A 101 -13.03 -4.16 -5.23
CA TRP A 101 -13.45 -3.29 -4.14
C TRP A 101 -12.62 -1.99 -4.15
N PRO A 102 -13.26 -0.80 -4.20
CA PRO A 102 -12.55 0.45 -4.44
C PRO A 102 -12.04 1.13 -3.14
N PHE A 103 -12.37 0.59 -1.96
CA PHE A 103 -12.04 1.22 -0.68
C PHE A 103 -10.97 0.46 0.11
N SER A 104 -10.23 1.18 0.94
CA SER A 104 -9.26 0.58 1.87
C SER A 104 -9.93 -0.31 2.92
N MET A 105 -11.00 0.19 3.55
CA MET A 105 -11.74 -0.60 4.54
C MET A 105 -12.58 -1.64 3.81
N PRO A 106 -12.56 -2.90 4.24
CA PRO A 106 -13.30 -3.97 3.56
C PRO A 106 -14.82 -3.77 3.69
N PRO A 107 -15.63 -4.45 2.85
CA PRO A 107 -17.07 -4.52 3.07
C PRO A 107 -17.39 -5.19 4.41
N PHE A 108 -18.67 -5.26 4.76
CA PHE A 108 -19.13 -5.93 5.97
C PHE A 108 -18.67 -7.41 6.01
N ILE A 109 -17.98 -7.80 7.09
CA ILE A 109 -17.44 -9.15 7.31
C ILE A 109 -18.09 -9.75 8.55
N GLN A 110 -18.90 -10.79 8.41
CA GLN A 110 -19.59 -11.42 9.54
C GLN A 110 -18.63 -12.18 10.46
N SER A 111 -17.60 -12.80 9.88
CA SER A 111 -16.59 -13.55 10.63
C SER A 111 -15.28 -13.62 9.87
N ASP A 112 -14.17 -13.79 10.59
CA ASP A 112 -12.85 -13.98 10.00
C ASP A 112 -12.80 -15.11 8.97
N ASN A 113 -13.60 -16.17 9.15
CA ASN A 113 -13.66 -17.31 8.24
C ASN A 113 -14.23 -16.95 6.85
N GLU A 114 -14.83 -15.77 6.68
CA GLU A 114 -15.24 -15.28 5.37
C GLU A 114 -14.06 -14.83 4.50
N ILE A 115 -12.91 -14.57 5.10
CA ILE A 115 -11.69 -14.12 4.41
C ILE A 115 -10.84 -15.36 4.11
N PRO A 116 -10.80 -15.83 2.85
CA PRO A 116 -9.98 -16.98 2.49
C PRO A 116 -8.51 -16.60 2.56
N ILE A 117 -7.66 -17.41 3.20
CA ILE A 117 -6.20 -17.19 3.21
C ILE A 117 -5.65 -17.49 1.81
N ALA A 118 -4.73 -16.65 1.34
CA ALA A 118 -4.10 -16.83 0.03
C ALA A 118 -3.38 -18.19 -0.08
N SER A 119 -3.55 -18.83 -1.23
CA SER A 119 -2.98 -20.13 -1.58
C SER A 119 -2.03 -20.00 -2.76
N TYR A 120 -0.84 -20.57 -2.60
CA TYR A 120 0.24 -20.46 -3.59
C TYR A 120 0.64 -21.80 -4.22
N GLY A 121 -0.10 -22.87 -3.94
CA GLY A 121 0.23 -24.25 -4.35
C GLY A 121 0.95 -25.05 -3.26
N SER A 122 1.70 -26.09 -3.67
CA SER A 122 2.25 -27.11 -2.77
C SER A 122 3.78 -27.11 -2.63
N SER A 123 4.50 -26.20 -3.28
CA SER A 123 5.95 -26.07 -3.11
C SER A 123 6.30 -25.60 -1.69
N ASN A 124 7.51 -25.88 -1.20
CA ASN A 124 7.92 -25.43 0.14
C ASN A 124 7.78 -23.91 0.32
N LEU A 125 8.08 -23.12 -0.72
CA LEU A 125 7.91 -21.67 -0.70
C LEU A 125 6.42 -21.27 -0.62
N ALA A 126 5.56 -21.96 -1.36
CA ALA A 126 4.11 -21.75 -1.31
C ALA A 126 3.56 -22.05 0.09
N LEU A 127 3.89 -23.22 0.64
CA LEU A 127 3.48 -23.66 1.97
C LEU A 127 3.97 -22.69 3.05
N PHE A 128 5.21 -22.19 2.92
CA PHE A 128 5.74 -21.18 3.83
C PHE A 128 4.93 -19.86 3.79
N LYS A 129 4.62 -19.35 2.59
CA LYS A 129 3.80 -18.13 2.44
C LYS A 129 2.39 -18.29 3.01
N THR A 130 1.79 -19.47 2.85
CA THR A 130 0.49 -19.81 3.44
C THR A 130 0.59 -19.95 4.96
N ALA A 131 1.64 -20.61 5.49
CA ALA A 131 1.86 -20.76 6.93
C ALA A 131 2.07 -19.40 7.62
N TYR A 132 2.82 -18.48 6.97
CA TYR A 132 2.98 -17.10 7.44
C TYR A 132 1.63 -16.39 7.62
N ARG A 133 0.74 -16.47 6.62
CA ARG A 133 -0.60 -15.87 6.68
C ARG A 133 -1.51 -16.52 7.72
N ASN A 134 -1.40 -17.83 7.92
CA ASN A 134 -2.06 -18.48 9.06
C ASN A 134 -1.54 -17.91 10.39
N GLY A 135 -0.23 -17.69 10.53
CA GLY A 135 0.35 -17.03 11.69
C GLY A 135 -0.22 -15.62 11.93
N LEU A 136 -0.36 -14.80 10.88
CA LEU A 136 -1.00 -13.48 10.97
C LEU A 136 -2.47 -13.59 11.38
N SER A 137 -3.21 -14.53 10.80
CA SER A 137 -4.60 -14.82 11.17
C SER A 137 -4.75 -15.13 12.65
N HIS A 138 -3.82 -15.90 13.25
CA HIS A 138 -3.88 -16.26 14.66
C HIS A 138 -3.49 -15.12 15.60
N ARG A 139 -2.59 -14.22 15.16
CA ARG A 139 -2.08 -13.12 16.01
C ARG A 139 -2.99 -11.89 15.99
N TYR A 140 -3.50 -11.54 14.81
CA TYR A 140 -4.15 -10.25 14.58
C TYR A 140 -5.59 -10.36 14.05
N GLY A 141 -6.04 -11.58 13.74
CA GLY A 141 -7.32 -11.81 13.07
C GLY A 141 -7.26 -11.52 11.57
N ARG A 142 -8.18 -12.12 10.81
CA ARG A 142 -8.25 -11.96 9.36
C ARG A 142 -8.86 -10.64 8.95
N THR A 143 -9.83 -10.14 9.72
CA THR A 143 -10.54 -8.90 9.44
C THR A 143 -9.61 -7.70 9.27
N MET A 144 -8.61 -7.56 10.15
CA MET A 144 -7.58 -6.51 10.02
C MET A 144 -6.75 -6.67 8.73
N GLN A 145 -6.41 -7.91 8.39
CA GLN A 145 -5.57 -8.26 7.24
C GLN A 145 -6.30 -8.13 5.88
N ALA A 146 -7.61 -7.90 5.89
CA ALA A 146 -8.40 -7.60 4.69
C ALA A 146 -8.44 -6.10 4.35
N ILE A 147 -7.86 -5.24 5.19
CA ILE A 147 -7.72 -3.81 4.89
C ILE A 147 -6.68 -3.62 3.80
N ALA A 148 -7.08 -2.98 2.70
CA ALA A 148 -6.22 -2.76 1.55
C ALA A 148 -5.50 -1.40 1.60
N GLY A 149 -4.31 -1.34 1.02
CA GLY A 149 -3.50 -0.13 0.89
C GLY A 149 -2.97 0.14 -0.52
N ILE A 150 -2.25 1.25 -0.61
CA ILE A 150 -1.36 1.57 -1.71
C ILE A 150 0.04 1.76 -1.12
N HIS A 151 1.04 1.10 -1.69
CA HIS A 151 2.43 1.38 -1.38
C HIS A 151 3.04 2.20 -2.51
N PHE A 152 3.63 3.33 -2.15
CA PHE A 152 4.39 4.18 -3.05
C PHE A 152 5.88 3.91 -2.84
N ASN A 153 6.48 3.23 -3.79
CA ASN A 153 7.90 2.92 -3.81
C ASN A 153 8.64 4.03 -4.56
N TYR A 154 9.74 4.54 -4.01
CA TYR A 154 10.55 5.58 -4.64
C TYR A 154 12.03 5.38 -4.37
N SER A 155 12.86 5.60 -5.39
CA SER A 155 14.31 5.68 -5.27
C SER A 155 14.85 6.96 -5.88
N LEU A 156 15.83 7.55 -5.19
CA LEU A 156 16.57 8.67 -5.73
C LEU A 156 17.33 8.25 -7.00
N PRO A 157 17.45 9.14 -7.99
CA PRO A 157 18.19 8.88 -9.21
C PRO A 157 19.67 8.68 -8.90
N GLU A 158 20.32 7.76 -9.61
CA GLU A 158 21.70 7.37 -9.37
C GLU A 158 22.69 8.55 -9.56
N GLN A 159 22.34 9.47 -10.45
CA GLN A 159 23.11 10.67 -10.77
C GLN A 159 23.22 11.61 -9.56
N ILE A 160 22.27 11.57 -8.62
CA ILE A 160 22.28 12.46 -7.47
C ILE A 160 23.54 12.28 -6.63
N TRP A 161 24.08 11.06 -6.53
CA TRP A 161 25.26 10.74 -5.72
C TRP A 161 26.55 11.35 -6.29
N LYS A 162 26.53 11.80 -7.55
CA LYS A 162 27.63 12.49 -8.23
C LYS A 162 27.42 14.01 -8.32
N SER A 163 26.28 14.51 -7.84
CA SER A 163 25.91 15.93 -7.93
C SER A 163 26.71 16.80 -6.96
N SER A 164 26.61 18.11 -7.17
CA SER A 164 27.23 19.14 -6.34
C SER A 164 26.93 19.00 -4.83
N LEU A 165 25.78 18.42 -4.44
CA LEU A 165 25.38 18.23 -3.04
C LEU A 165 26.25 17.26 -2.25
N PHE A 166 26.82 16.26 -2.91
CA PHE A 166 27.59 15.19 -2.25
C PHE A 166 29.10 15.30 -2.50
N THR A 167 29.55 16.38 -3.16
CA THR A 167 30.97 16.60 -3.52
C THR A 167 31.94 16.62 -2.35
N LYS A 168 31.51 17.03 -1.14
CA LYS A 168 32.34 17.00 0.08
C LYS A 168 32.47 15.60 0.66
N GLU A 169 31.47 14.75 0.46
CA GLU A 169 31.50 13.34 0.83
C GLU A 169 32.09 12.55 -0.35
N LYS A 170 33.42 12.61 -0.52
CA LYS A 170 34.19 11.98 -1.62
C LYS A 170 33.97 10.47 -1.84
N VAL A 171 33.08 9.82 -1.10
CA VAL A 171 32.75 8.41 -1.29
C VAL A 171 31.24 8.24 -1.30
N ASP A 172 30.72 8.05 -2.50
CA ASP A 172 29.44 7.39 -2.70
C ASP A 172 29.54 5.97 -2.11
N SER A 173 29.16 5.86 -0.84
CA SER A 173 29.23 4.62 -0.07
C SER A 173 27.84 4.13 0.28
N LYS A 174 27.69 2.80 0.43
CA LYS A 174 26.45 2.20 0.95
C LYS A 174 26.01 2.84 2.27
N LYS A 175 26.97 3.20 3.13
CA LYS A 175 26.73 3.86 4.42
C LYS A 175 26.14 5.27 4.23
N THR A 176 26.71 6.06 3.33
CA THR A 176 26.22 7.40 2.99
C THR A 176 24.80 7.34 2.44
N ARG A 177 24.55 6.49 1.43
CA ARG A 177 23.20 6.32 0.86
C ARG A 177 22.19 5.91 1.92
N ALA A 178 22.53 4.95 2.78
CA ALA A 178 21.67 4.52 3.88
C ALA A 178 21.37 5.68 4.85
N ASN A 179 22.38 6.48 5.22
CA ASN A 179 22.18 7.65 6.08
C ASN A 179 21.20 8.67 5.49
N ILE A 180 21.26 8.90 4.18
CA ILE A 180 20.33 9.78 3.47
C ILE A 180 18.93 9.20 3.45
N TYR A 181 18.75 7.92 3.10
CA TYR A 181 17.43 7.28 3.15
C TYR A 181 16.84 7.26 4.57
N PHE A 182 17.64 7.00 5.61
CA PHE A 182 17.17 7.09 6.99
C PHE A 182 16.79 8.52 7.39
N ARG A 183 17.48 9.55 6.89
CA ARG A 183 17.08 10.94 7.09
C ARG A 183 15.74 11.22 6.41
N THR A 184 15.54 10.75 5.18
CA THR A 184 14.26 10.84 4.46
C THR A 184 13.14 10.15 5.24
N LEU A 185 13.37 8.92 5.73
CA LEU A 185 12.38 8.18 6.55
C LEU A 185 11.99 8.94 7.83
N ARG A 186 12.96 9.53 8.54
CA ARG A 186 12.66 10.35 9.73
C ARG A 186 11.79 11.57 9.39
N ASN A 187 12.05 12.22 8.25
CA ASN A 187 11.23 13.35 7.82
C ASN A 187 9.85 12.91 7.34
N LEU A 188 9.76 11.80 6.60
CA LEU A 188 8.47 11.22 6.21
C LEU A 188 7.63 10.87 7.43
N HIS A 189 8.23 10.25 8.46
CA HIS A 189 7.54 9.97 9.72
C HIS A 189 7.03 11.24 10.42
N ARG A 190 7.84 12.32 10.46
CA ARG A 190 7.44 13.62 11.02
C ARG A 190 6.28 14.28 10.25
N MET A 191 6.18 14.03 8.94
CA MET A 191 5.20 14.65 8.05
C MET A 191 4.07 13.71 7.62
N ASN A 192 4.05 12.47 8.13
CA ASN A 192 3.11 11.45 7.68
C ASN A 192 1.65 11.87 7.88
N TRP A 193 1.38 12.66 8.93
CA TRP A 193 0.06 13.23 9.20
C TRP A 193 -0.48 14.05 8.00
N LEU A 194 0.39 14.70 7.22
CA LEU A 194 -0.03 15.50 6.07
C LEU A 194 -0.50 14.60 4.92
N VAL A 195 0.18 13.47 4.71
CA VAL A 195 -0.25 12.45 3.73
C VAL A 195 -1.63 11.91 4.12
N LEU A 196 -1.83 11.59 5.40
CA LEU A 196 -3.12 11.10 5.91
C LEU A 196 -4.20 12.18 5.87
N TYR A 197 -3.83 13.46 6.02
CA TYR A 197 -4.78 14.57 5.95
C TYR A 197 -5.26 14.80 4.51
N LEU A 198 -4.34 14.82 3.54
CA LEU A 198 -4.64 15.12 2.14
C LEU A 198 -5.24 13.92 1.38
N PHE A 199 -4.78 12.72 1.69
CA PHE A 199 -5.10 11.51 0.90
C PHE A 199 -5.79 10.42 1.73
N GLY A 200 -6.07 10.66 3.00
CA GLY A 200 -6.86 9.76 3.82
C GLY A 200 -8.29 9.65 3.27
N ALA A 201 -8.66 8.43 2.87
CA ALA A 201 -9.96 8.13 2.26
C ALA A 201 -10.68 6.97 2.96
N SER A 202 -10.54 6.87 4.28
CA SER A 202 -11.22 5.84 5.10
C SER A 202 -11.89 6.41 6.36
N PRO A 203 -12.81 7.38 6.24
CA PRO A 203 -13.54 7.92 7.40
C PRO A 203 -14.65 7.01 7.91
N ILE A 204 -15.03 5.99 7.13
CA ILE A 204 -16.14 5.06 7.38
C ILE A 204 -15.59 3.68 7.71
N ILE A 205 -16.23 2.99 8.64
CA ILE A 205 -15.88 1.65 9.09
C ILE A 205 -17.12 0.79 9.31
N SER A 206 -17.02 -0.52 9.02
CA SER A 206 -18.08 -1.48 9.32
C SER A 206 -18.19 -1.71 10.83
N LYS A 207 -19.41 -1.91 11.34
CA LYS A 207 -19.73 -2.15 12.76
C LYS A 207 -18.84 -3.20 13.43
N ASN A 208 -18.43 -4.20 12.68
CA ASN A 208 -17.72 -5.37 13.21
C ASN A 208 -16.24 -5.08 13.54
N PHE A 209 -15.72 -3.94 13.08
CA PHE A 209 -14.42 -3.44 13.52
C PHE A 209 -14.51 -2.64 14.83
N LEU A 210 -15.71 -2.20 15.23
CA LEU A 210 -15.88 -1.44 16.44
C LEU A 210 -15.96 -2.39 17.64
N SER A 211 -15.04 -2.22 18.58
CA SER A 211 -15.20 -2.76 19.92
C SER A 211 -16.04 -1.80 20.77
N ASN A 212 -16.65 -2.30 21.86
CA ASN A 212 -17.50 -1.52 22.78
C ASN A 212 -16.79 -0.34 23.49
N LYS A 213 -15.50 -0.09 23.20
CA LYS A 213 -14.68 0.94 23.87
C LYS A 213 -14.53 2.24 23.08
N GLN A 214 -14.99 2.29 21.83
CA GLN A 214 -14.80 3.45 20.95
C GLN A 214 -15.92 4.49 21.15
N THR A 215 -15.55 5.77 21.22
CA THR A 215 -16.49 6.90 21.39
C THR A 215 -16.45 7.85 20.19
N GLY A 216 -17.48 8.67 20.02
CA GLY A 216 -17.53 9.70 18.97
C GLY A 216 -18.00 9.24 17.59
N PHE A 217 -18.08 7.93 17.34
CA PHE A 217 -18.62 7.38 16.10
C PHE A 217 -20.10 7.75 15.92
N GLN A 218 -20.44 8.20 14.71
CA GLN A 218 -21.81 8.42 14.26
C GLN A 218 -22.23 7.28 13.35
N GLN A 219 -23.49 6.85 13.47
CA GLN A 219 -24.04 5.82 12.60
C GLN A 219 -24.32 6.41 11.21
N LEU A 220 -23.83 5.75 10.16
CA LEU A 220 -24.12 6.11 8.77
C LEU A 220 -25.33 5.30 8.25
N ASP A 221 -25.33 3.99 8.52
CA ASP A 221 -26.39 3.06 8.13
C ASP A 221 -26.49 1.88 9.14
N SER A 222 -27.22 0.80 8.81
CA SER A 222 -27.38 -0.36 9.70
C SER A 222 -26.08 -1.14 9.98
N HIS A 223 -25.05 -0.97 9.17
CA HIS A 223 -23.79 -1.72 9.19
C HIS A 223 -22.54 -0.84 9.28
N SER A 224 -22.65 0.47 9.10
CA SER A 224 -21.51 1.38 8.94
C SER A 224 -21.56 2.56 9.92
N TYR A 225 -20.38 2.95 10.39
CA TYR A 225 -20.16 4.10 11.25
C TYR A 225 -19.06 4.98 10.67
N TYR A 226 -19.03 6.25 11.06
CA TYR A 226 -17.99 7.18 10.64
C TYR A 226 -17.63 8.16 11.76
N LEU A 227 -16.46 8.79 11.63
CA LEU A 227 -16.05 9.93 12.45
C LEU A 227 -16.06 11.19 11.56
N PRO A 228 -16.81 12.26 11.92
CA PRO A 228 -17.03 13.42 11.04
C PRO A 228 -15.76 14.13 10.54
N TYR A 229 -14.68 14.04 11.31
CA TYR A 229 -13.39 14.69 11.01
C TYR A 229 -12.25 13.69 10.79
N ALA A 230 -12.54 12.38 10.78
CA ALA A 230 -11.50 11.40 10.48
C ALA A 230 -11.15 11.47 9.00
N THR A 231 -9.86 11.31 8.68
CA THR A 231 -9.39 11.17 7.31
C THR A 231 -9.10 9.71 6.98
N SER A 232 -8.38 9.00 7.86
CA SER A 232 -7.94 7.63 7.61
C SER A 232 -8.04 6.71 8.84
N LEU A 233 -9.20 6.07 9.04
CA LEU A 233 -9.38 5.04 10.08
C LEU A 233 -8.51 3.80 9.81
N ARG A 234 -8.13 3.54 8.56
CA ARG A 234 -7.11 2.51 8.22
C ARG A 234 -5.81 2.67 9.01
N MET A 235 -5.44 3.90 9.38
CA MET A 235 -4.20 4.21 10.09
C MET A 235 -4.43 4.51 11.57
N SER A 236 -5.63 4.23 12.09
CA SER A 236 -5.97 4.35 13.50
C SER A 236 -5.81 3.02 14.22
N ASP A 237 -6.12 2.99 15.52
CA ASP A 237 -6.11 1.75 16.30
C ASP A 237 -7.18 0.72 15.90
N LEU A 238 -8.10 1.11 15.01
CA LEU A 238 -9.11 0.23 14.44
C LEU A 238 -8.71 -0.35 13.08
N GLY A 239 -7.64 0.18 12.51
CA GLY A 239 -7.17 -0.13 11.18
C GLY A 239 -6.10 -1.20 11.17
N TYR A 240 -5.15 -1.05 10.25
CA TYR A 240 -4.06 -2.00 10.07
C TYR A 240 -2.93 -1.70 11.09
N GLN A 241 -2.75 -2.61 12.05
CA GLN A 241 -1.72 -2.52 13.10
C GLN A 241 -0.69 -3.65 12.96
N ASN A 242 0.52 -3.42 13.48
CA ASN A 242 1.62 -4.40 13.52
C ASN A 242 1.87 -4.91 14.94
#